data_AF-A0A838S6L4-F1
#
_entry.id   AF-A0A838S6L4-F1
#
_cell.length_a   1.000
_cell.length_b   1.000
_cell.length_c   1.000
_cell.angle_alpha   90.00
_cell.angle_beta   90.00
_cell.angle_gamma   90.00
#
_symmetry.space_group_name_H-M   'P 1'
#
loop_
_entity.id
_entity.type
_entity.pdbx_description
1 polymer ?
#
loop_
_entity_poly.entity_id
_entity_poly.type
_entity_poly.pdbx_seq_one_letter_code
_entity_poly.pdbx_strand_id
1 'polypeptide(L)'
;AVKVVDDEGFIYPEYAVCGFMWAAQQRMRVTNSSYFVDPWLFTCADEPGQAVAHEAVRRAVQHATRAGVFNVAAVGNESTDLANPVRDVRSPDNAPAPGPRPVDDDCDVLPAELPGVTAVSAVGSQRLRSSYSSYGSDVVDVTGPGGDRAQLPVGSSSGCVLSTIPDGYGYACGTSMAAPHATGVAALLASTYPEAGPEELATLLADSADPQPDDGHGFYGRGLVDALDAVTG
;
A
#
# COMPACT_ATOMS: atom_id res chain seq x y z
N ALA A 1 -11.08 -8.14 11.02
CA ALA A 1 -9.69 -7.78 10.67
C ALA A 1 -8.78 -8.94 11.02
N VAL A 2 -7.69 -9.14 10.27
CA VAL A 2 -6.65 -10.13 10.57
C VAL A 2 -5.54 -9.41 11.33
N LYS A 3 -5.28 -9.75 12.60
CA LYS A 3 -4.19 -9.12 13.38
C LYS A 3 -2.87 -9.76 12.94
N VAL A 4 -2.00 -8.96 12.34
CA VAL A 4 -0.63 -9.34 11.92
C VAL A 4 0.45 -8.47 12.56
N VAL A 5 0.04 -7.54 13.43
CA VAL A 5 0.94 -6.67 14.19
C VAL A 5 1.09 -7.23 15.61
N ASP A 6 2.31 -7.26 16.13
CA ASP A 6 2.54 -7.62 17.53
C ASP A 6 2.23 -6.47 18.50
N ASP A 7 2.53 -6.66 19.77
CA ASP A 7 2.24 -5.66 20.81
C ASP A 7 3.30 -4.53 20.84
N GLU A 8 4.42 -4.68 20.14
CA GLU A 8 5.45 -3.66 19.95
C GLU A 8 5.21 -2.81 18.70
N GLY A 9 4.29 -3.24 17.82
CA GLY A 9 3.89 -2.53 16.62
C GLY A 9 4.52 -3.05 15.33
N PHE A 10 5.21 -4.18 15.37
CA PHE A 10 5.91 -4.77 14.23
C PHE A 10 5.08 -5.84 13.52
N ILE A 11 5.24 -5.91 12.20
CA ILE A 11 4.69 -6.89 11.27
C ILE A 11 5.85 -7.67 10.65
N TYR A 12 6.35 -8.68 11.36
CA TYR A 12 7.40 -9.55 10.86
C TYR A 12 6.94 -10.43 9.69
N PRO A 13 7.88 -10.98 8.88
CA PRO A 13 7.55 -11.74 7.68
C PRO A 13 6.63 -12.93 7.96
N GLU A 14 6.83 -13.64 9.07
CA GLU A 14 5.97 -14.74 9.49
C GLU A 14 4.52 -14.32 9.77
N TYR A 15 4.31 -13.11 10.29
CA TYR A 15 2.98 -12.57 10.57
C TYR A 15 2.28 -12.17 9.28
N ALA A 16 3.00 -11.49 8.38
CA ALA A 16 2.51 -11.15 7.04
C ALA A 16 2.14 -12.42 6.25
N VAL A 17 3.01 -13.43 6.24
CA VAL A 17 2.75 -14.74 5.62
C VAL A 17 1.47 -15.36 6.19
N CYS A 18 1.33 -15.43 7.52
CA CYS A 18 0.12 -15.97 8.14
C CYS A 18 -1.13 -15.16 7.76
N GLY A 19 -1.02 -13.84 7.64
CA GLY A 19 -2.11 -12.96 7.21
C GLY A 19 -2.62 -13.30 5.81
N PHE A 20 -1.73 -13.42 4.83
CA PHE A 20 -2.09 -13.77 3.46
C PHE A 20 -2.63 -15.21 3.35
N MET A 21 -2.01 -16.16 4.05
CA MET A 21 -2.49 -17.55 4.07
C MET A 21 -3.89 -17.66 4.71
N TRP A 22 -4.14 -16.89 5.77
CA TRP A 22 -5.47 -16.82 6.39
C TRP A 22 -6.49 -16.18 5.46
N ALA A 23 -6.15 -15.06 4.80
CA ALA A 23 -7.04 -14.42 3.83
C ALA A 23 -7.46 -15.37 2.71
N ALA A 24 -6.50 -16.15 2.18
CA ALA A 24 -6.76 -17.20 1.21
C ALA A 24 -7.69 -18.29 1.77
N GLN A 25 -7.40 -18.80 2.97
CA GLN A 25 -8.19 -19.84 3.62
C GLN A 25 -9.65 -19.40 3.88
N GLN A 26 -9.84 -18.13 4.28
CA GLN A 26 -11.15 -17.54 4.53
C GLN A 26 -11.85 -17.03 3.26
N ARG A 27 -11.23 -17.19 2.08
CA ARG A 27 -11.76 -16.73 0.78
C ARG A 27 -12.13 -15.24 0.79
N MET A 28 -11.28 -14.42 1.41
CA MET A 28 -11.44 -12.97 1.36
C MET A 28 -11.32 -12.49 -0.09
N ARG A 29 -12.20 -11.57 -0.51
CA ARG A 29 -12.15 -11.03 -1.88
C ARG A 29 -11.06 -9.99 -2.05
N VAL A 30 -10.83 -9.17 -1.02
CA VAL A 30 -9.85 -8.08 -1.03
C VAL A 30 -9.10 -8.04 0.31
N THR A 31 -7.81 -7.73 0.29
CA THR A 31 -7.01 -7.42 1.48
C THR A 31 -6.41 -6.02 1.39
N ASN A 32 -6.17 -5.40 2.55
CA ASN A 32 -5.49 -4.12 2.68
C ASN A 32 -4.26 -4.26 3.57
N SER A 33 -3.11 -3.85 3.06
CA SER A 33 -1.84 -3.80 3.77
C SER A 33 -1.37 -2.36 3.92
N SER A 34 -1.82 -1.69 4.98
CA SER A 34 -1.43 -0.31 5.34
C SER A 34 -0.09 -0.25 6.11
N TYR A 35 0.82 -1.17 5.82
CA TYR A 35 2.09 -1.39 6.51
C TYR A 35 3.17 -1.83 5.51
N PHE A 36 4.43 -1.73 5.91
CA PHE A 36 5.52 -2.51 5.31
C PHE A 36 5.89 -3.69 6.24
N VAL A 37 6.65 -4.66 5.74
CA VAL A 37 7.07 -5.85 6.52
C VAL A 37 8.39 -5.59 7.23
N ASP A 38 8.37 -5.65 8.55
CA ASP A 38 9.52 -5.45 9.43
C ASP A 38 10.54 -6.61 9.34
N PRO A 39 11.81 -6.40 9.74
CA PRO A 39 12.38 -5.16 10.26
C PRO A 39 12.94 -4.24 9.18
N TRP A 40 12.71 -4.53 7.90
CA TRP A 40 13.30 -3.78 6.80
C TRP A 40 12.22 -3.07 5.99
N LEU A 41 12.27 -1.74 5.97
CA LEU A 41 11.52 -0.93 5.00
C LEU A 41 11.71 -1.47 3.57
N PHE A 42 12.96 -1.77 3.19
CA PHE A 42 13.33 -2.37 1.91
C PHE A 42 13.89 -3.78 2.08
N THR A 43 13.12 -4.83 1.88
CA THR A 43 13.65 -6.20 2.01
C THR A 43 14.37 -6.61 0.72
N CYS A 44 15.69 -6.85 0.79
CA CYS A 44 16.53 -7.19 -0.36
C CYS A 44 16.51 -8.68 -0.69
N ALA A 45 16.25 -9.02 -1.95
CA ALA A 45 16.13 -10.39 -2.44
C ALA A 45 17.48 -11.10 -2.64
N ASP A 46 18.57 -10.35 -2.69
CA ASP A 46 19.95 -10.81 -2.89
C ASP A 46 20.76 -10.91 -1.58
N GLU A 47 20.28 -10.27 -0.50
CA GLU A 47 20.94 -10.27 0.81
C GLU A 47 20.61 -11.52 1.66
N PRO A 48 21.62 -12.23 2.20
CA PRO A 48 21.39 -13.37 3.09
C PRO A 48 20.50 -13.04 4.29
N GLY A 49 19.44 -13.83 4.48
CA GLY A 49 18.44 -13.64 5.53
C GLY A 49 17.23 -12.82 5.06
N GLN A 50 17.45 -11.68 4.39
CA GLN A 50 16.37 -10.89 3.78
C GLN A 50 15.73 -11.64 2.61
N ALA A 51 16.53 -12.30 1.78
CA ALA A 51 16.05 -13.12 0.66
C ALA A 51 15.03 -14.19 1.07
N VAL A 52 15.17 -14.77 2.27
CA VAL A 52 14.22 -15.77 2.79
C VAL A 52 12.89 -15.10 3.18
N ALA A 53 12.95 -13.96 3.85
CA ALA A 53 11.77 -13.18 4.21
C ALA A 53 11.02 -12.71 2.95
N HIS A 54 11.75 -12.14 1.98
CA HIS A 54 11.22 -11.72 0.69
C HIS A 54 10.49 -12.85 -0.02
N GLU A 55 11.18 -13.97 -0.23
CA GLU A 55 10.63 -15.12 -0.94
C GLU A 55 9.42 -15.72 -0.21
N ALA A 56 9.42 -15.74 1.13
CA ALA A 56 8.30 -16.25 1.92
C ALA A 56 7.05 -15.37 1.75
N VAL A 57 7.18 -14.04 1.89
CA VAL A 57 6.07 -13.10 1.71
C VAL A 57 5.58 -13.12 0.27
N ARG A 58 6.49 -13.10 -0.72
CA ARG A 58 6.16 -13.22 -2.15
C ARG A 58 5.31 -14.47 -2.43
N ARG A 59 5.72 -15.63 -1.91
CA ARG A 59 4.97 -16.88 -2.09
C ARG A 59 3.60 -16.84 -1.42
N ALA A 60 3.47 -16.21 -0.25
CA ALA A 60 2.21 -16.08 0.46
C ALA A 60 1.23 -15.16 -0.29
N VAL A 61 1.70 -14.01 -0.77
CA VAL A 61 0.93 -13.11 -1.64
C VAL A 61 0.47 -13.86 -2.89
N GLN A 62 1.39 -14.52 -3.60
CA GLN A 62 1.03 -15.29 -4.80
C GLN A 62 0.04 -16.43 -4.51
N HIS A 63 0.14 -17.08 -3.35
CA HIS A 63 -0.84 -18.07 -2.93
C HIS A 63 -2.23 -17.45 -2.72
N ALA A 64 -2.30 -16.31 -2.04
CA ALA A 64 -3.55 -15.57 -1.85
C ALA A 64 -4.14 -15.11 -3.20
N THR A 65 -3.34 -14.55 -4.10
CA THR A 65 -3.78 -14.15 -5.44
C THR A 65 -4.33 -15.35 -6.23
N ARG A 66 -3.63 -16.49 -6.24
CA ARG A 66 -4.14 -17.73 -6.88
C ARG A 66 -5.41 -18.27 -6.23
N ALA A 67 -5.65 -17.97 -4.96
CA ALA A 67 -6.88 -18.32 -4.26
C ALA A 67 -8.04 -17.32 -4.51
N GLY A 68 -7.83 -16.31 -5.36
CA GLY A 68 -8.84 -15.32 -5.73
C GLY A 68 -8.87 -14.08 -4.83
N VAL A 69 -7.83 -13.85 -4.03
CA VAL A 69 -7.71 -12.67 -3.16
C VAL A 69 -7.05 -11.53 -3.93
N PHE A 70 -7.70 -10.38 -4.04
CA PHE A 70 -7.11 -9.16 -4.55
C PHE A 70 -6.37 -8.40 -3.44
N ASN A 71 -5.08 -8.10 -3.61
CA ASN A 71 -4.26 -7.50 -2.55
C ASN A 71 -3.94 -6.04 -2.86
N VAL A 72 -4.18 -5.15 -1.91
CA VAL A 72 -3.91 -3.71 -2.01
C VAL A 72 -2.94 -3.32 -0.89
N ALA A 73 -1.94 -2.49 -1.18
CA ALA A 73 -0.92 -2.10 -0.21
C ALA A 73 -0.48 -0.63 -0.34
N ALA A 74 -0.04 -0.05 0.78
CA ALA A 74 0.50 1.30 0.84
C ALA A 74 1.99 1.32 0.45
N VAL A 75 2.42 2.29 -0.36
CA VAL A 75 3.81 2.39 -0.86
C VAL A 75 4.82 3.01 0.13
N GLY A 76 4.43 3.31 1.36
CA GLY A 76 5.31 3.94 2.36
C GLY A 76 5.22 5.47 2.41
N ASN A 77 5.93 6.06 3.37
CA ASN A 77 5.81 7.47 3.77
C ASN A 77 7.18 8.19 3.84
N GLU A 78 8.18 7.67 3.13
CA GLU A 78 9.56 8.12 3.16
C GLU A 78 9.89 9.11 2.03
N SER A 79 8.90 9.54 1.24
CA SER A 79 9.08 10.40 0.06
C SER A 79 10.17 9.87 -0.89
N THR A 80 10.25 8.55 -1.03
CA THR A 80 11.30 7.88 -1.82
C THR A 80 10.77 7.55 -3.22
N ASP A 81 11.66 7.69 -4.21
CA ASP A 81 11.45 7.14 -5.54
C ASP A 81 11.77 5.63 -5.50
N LEU A 82 10.74 4.81 -5.43
CA LEU A 82 10.82 3.37 -5.36
C LEU A 82 11.26 2.74 -6.68
N ALA A 83 11.18 3.47 -7.81
CA ALA A 83 11.71 2.98 -9.08
C ALA A 83 13.24 3.09 -9.15
N ASN A 84 13.87 3.84 -8.24
CA ASN A 84 15.32 4.02 -8.15
C ASN A 84 15.76 4.19 -6.68
N PRO A 85 15.52 3.18 -5.81
CA PRO A 85 15.84 3.30 -4.40
C PRO A 85 17.37 3.28 -4.23
N VAL A 86 17.87 4.13 -3.33
CA VAL A 86 19.33 4.23 -3.08
C VAL A 86 19.71 4.11 -1.61
N ARG A 87 18.73 4.32 -0.72
CA ARG A 87 18.98 4.37 0.72
C ARG A 87 17.73 4.04 1.51
N ASP A 88 17.83 3.03 2.34
CA ASP A 88 16.90 2.80 3.44
C ASP A 88 17.39 3.61 4.65
N VAL A 89 16.52 4.44 5.21
CA VAL A 89 16.88 5.40 6.27
C VAL A 89 16.51 4.93 7.69
N ARG A 90 15.80 3.82 7.84
CA ARG A 90 15.18 3.45 9.12
C ARG A 90 15.37 2.00 9.53
N SER A 91 15.93 1.16 8.68
CA SER A 91 16.08 -0.27 8.97
C SER A 91 17.46 -0.65 9.54
N PRO A 92 17.56 -1.76 10.30
CA PRO A 92 16.44 -2.48 10.88
C PRO A 92 15.74 -1.63 11.94
N ASP A 93 14.42 -1.51 11.88
CA ASP A 93 13.66 -0.58 12.71
C ASP A 93 13.26 -1.15 14.08
N ASN A 94 13.52 -2.44 14.29
CA ASN A 94 13.43 -3.12 15.58
C ASN A 94 14.76 -3.12 16.37
N ALA A 95 15.80 -2.43 15.88
CA ALA A 95 17.08 -2.32 16.57
C ALA A 95 17.20 -1.03 17.40
N PRO A 96 17.98 -1.01 18.51
CA PRO A 96 18.18 0.20 19.32
C PRO A 96 18.87 1.37 18.61
N ALA A 97 19.56 1.09 17.50
CA ALA A 97 20.28 2.08 16.70
C ALA A 97 20.06 1.78 15.21
N PRO A 98 18.87 2.07 14.65
CA PRO A 98 18.64 1.99 13.22
C PRO A 98 19.57 2.99 12.52
N GLY A 99 20.02 2.66 11.32
CA GLY A 99 20.96 3.49 10.59
C GLY A 99 20.76 3.35 9.09
N PRO A 100 21.11 4.39 8.31
CA PRO A 100 20.95 4.31 6.88
C PRO A 100 21.82 3.20 6.30
N ARG A 101 21.26 2.44 5.37
CA ARG A 101 21.98 1.41 4.61
C ARG A 101 21.71 1.58 3.11
N PRO A 102 22.67 1.20 2.25
CA PRO A 102 22.42 1.16 0.81
C PRO A 102 21.33 0.13 0.49
N VAL A 103 20.56 0.44 -0.55
CA VAL A 103 19.60 -0.44 -1.23
C VAL A 103 19.65 -0.12 -2.72
N ASP A 104 19.15 -1.03 -3.54
CA ASP A 104 19.04 -0.90 -4.98
C ASP A 104 17.78 -1.63 -5.47
N ASP A 105 17.68 -1.84 -6.77
CA ASP A 105 16.52 -2.42 -7.46
C ASP A 105 16.24 -3.89 -7.08
N ASP A 106 17.14 -4.56 -6.33
CA ASP A 106 16.90 -5.90 -5.78
C ASP A 106 16.18 -5.84 -4.40
N CYS A 107 15.84 -4.64 -3.91
CA CYS A 107 15.18 -4.44 -2.63
C CYS A 107 13.78 -3.82 -2.75
N ASP A 108 12.78 -4.51 -2.20
CA ASP A 108 11.37 -4.14 -2.29
C ASP A 108 10.78 -3.66 -0.95
N VAL A 109 9.89 -2.67 -0.98
CA VAL A 109 8.94 -2.38 0.10
C VAL A 109 7.84 -3.43 0.07
N LEU A 110 7.96 -4.42 0.95
CA LEU A 110 7.00 -5.53 1.03
C LEU A 110 5.75 -5.14 1.83
N PRO A 111 4.53 -5.52 1.41
CA PRO A 111 4.23 -6.28 0.20
C PRO A 111 3.95 -5.41 -1.04
N ALA A 112 4.07 -4.08 -0.94
CA ALA A 112 3.59 -3.13 -1.94
C ALA A 112 4.19 -3.34 -3.34
N GLU A 113 5.48 -3.66 -3.42
CA GLU A 113 6.19 -3.82 -4.71
C GLU A 113 6.15 -5.27 -5.24
N LEU A 114 5.46 -6.18 -4.55
CA LEU A 114 5.35 -7.58 -4.98
C LEU A 114 4.38 -7.76 -6.16
N PRO A 115 4.69 -8.63 -7.13
CA PRO A 115 3.76 -8.96 -8.20
C PRO A 115 2.40 -9.47 -7.68
N GLY A 116 1.31 -8.90 -8.21
CA GLY A 116 -0.06 -9.23 -7.82
C GLY A 116 -0.58 -8.46 -6.59
N VAL A 117 0.13 -7.39 -6.20
CA VAL A 117 -0.33 -6.40 -5.22
C VAL A 117 -0.54 -5.09 -5.96
N THR A 118 -1.67 -4.42 -5.69
CA THR A 118 -1.91 -3.06 -6.15
C THR A 118 -1.30 -2.06 -5.17
N ALA A 119 -0.29 -1.33 -5.61
CA ALA A 119 0.43 -0.35 -4.81
C ALA A 119 -0.24 1.03 -4.86
N VAL A 120 -0.47 1.62 -3.69
CA VAL A 120 -1.26 2.84 -3.52
C VAL A 120 -0.44 3.98 -2.92
N SER A 121 -0.30 5.06 -3.69
CA SER A 121 0.30 6.33 -3.23
C SER A 121 -0.76 7.26 -2.58
N ALA A 122 -0.31 8.37 -1.97
CA ALA A 122 -1.19 9.29 -1.26
C ALA A 122 -1.22 10.71 -1.86
N VAL A 123 -2.43 11.20 -2.13
CA VAL A 123 -2.72 12.63 -2.38
C VAL A 123 -3.30 13.34 -1.16
N GLY A 124 -3.08 14.65 -1.09
CA GLY A 124 -3.76 15.56 -0.18
C GLY A 124 -5.07 16.10 -0.76
N SER A 125 -5.72 17.04 -0.05
CA SER A 125 -7.04 17.54 -0.43
C SER A 125 -7.08 18.33 -1.74
N GLN A 126 -5.93 18.80 -2.23
CA GLN A 126 -5.80 19.51 -3.50
C GLN A 126 -5.48 18.56 -4.66
N ARG A 127 -5.56 17.23 -4.43
CA ARG A 127 -5.14 16.18 -5.36
C ARG A 127 -3.67 16.22 -5.75
N LEU A 128 -2.87 16.99 -5.02
CA LEU A 128 -1.41 17.01 -5.19
C LEU A 128 -0.80 15.92 -4.32
N ARG A 129 0.34 15.38 -4.75
CA ARG A 129 1.14 14.43 -3.97
C ARG A 129 1.31 14.90 -2.53
N SER A 130 1.00 14.02 -1.59
CA SER A 130 1.34 14.25 -0.19
C SER A 130 2.86 14.26 -0.03
N SER A 131 3.38 15.24 0.71
CA SER A 131 4.81 15.51 0.90
C SER A 131 5.63 14.30 1.39
N TYR A 132 4.98 13.35 2.05
CA TYR A 132 5.59 12.13 2.56
C TYR A 132 5.42 10.92 1.62
N SER A 133 4.51 10.94 0.65
CA SER A 133 4.21 9.75 -0.15
C SER A 133 5.43 9.35 -0.96
N SER A 134 5.84 8.09 -0.82
CA SER A 134 6.71 7.47 -1.81
C SER A 134 5.96 7.32 -3.14
N TYR A 135 6.73 7.17 -4.22
CA TYR A 135 6.27 7.16 -5.61
C TYR A 135 7.23 6.32 -6.45
N GLY A 136 6.89 6.01 -7.69
CA GLY A 136 7.79 5.31 -8.58
C GLY A 136 7.09 4.90 -9.88
N SER A 137 7.77 5.11 -11.00
CA SER A 137 7.30 4.61 -12.30
C SER A 137 7.32 3.09 -12.28
N ASP A 138 6.27 2.47 -12.80
CA ASP A 138 6.05 1.01 -12.78
C ASP A 138 5.99 0.38 -11.37
N VAL A 139 5.90 1.21 -10.31
CA VAL A 139 5.66 0.76 -8.93
C VAL A 139 4.26 1.13 -8.45
N VAL A 140 3.83 2.39 -8.64
CA VAL A 140 2.50 2.84 -8.20
C VAL A 140 1.44 2.51 -9.24
N ASP A 141 0.38 1.81 -8.82
CA ASP A 141 -0.75 1.48 -9.70
C ASP A 141 -1.83 2.54 -9.68
N VAL A 142 -2.19 3.06 -8.50
CA VAL A 142 -3.22 4.08 -8.30
C VAL A 142 -2.86 4.97 -7.11
N THR A 143 -3.52 6.12 -7.00
CA THR A 143 -3.44 6.97 -5.80
C THR A 143 -4.77 7.06 -5.07
N GLY A 144 -4.72 7.29 -3.77
CA GLY A 144 -5.90 7.47 -2.92
C GLY A 144 -5.75 8.67 -1.97
N PRO A 145 -6.84 9.13 -1.36
CA PRO A 145 -6.78 10.19 -0.35
C PRO A 145 -6.01 9.73 0.89
N GLY A 146 -4.77 10.22 1.06
CA GLY A 146 -3.95 9.99 2.26
C GLY A 146 -3.83 11.24 3.13
N GLY A 147 -4.17 12.41 2.59
CA GLY A 147 -4.10 13.70 3.29
C GLY A 147 -2.69 14.30 3.30
N ASP A 148 -2.59 15.60 3.51
CA ASP A 148 -1.33 16.31 3.66
C ASP A 148 -1.54 17.55 4.54
N ARG A 149 -0.67 17.77 5.53
CA ARG A 149 -0.82 18.87 6.50
C ARG A 149 -0.72 20.26 5.87
N ALA A 150 -0.02 20.40 4.75
CA ALA A 150 0.09 21.65 3.99
C ALA A 150 -1.09 21.85 3.03
N GLN A 151 -1.81 20.78 2.66
CA GLN A 151 -2.99 20.86 1.82
C GLN A 151 -4.26 20.91 2.68
N LEU A 152 -4.56 22.07 3.28
CA LEU A 152 -5.76 22.27 4.10
C LEU A 152 -7.03 22.42 3.24
N PRO A 153 -8.06 21.56 3.43
CA PRO A 153 -9.37 21.77 2.84
C PRO A 153 -10.03 23.04 3.38
N VAL A 154 -10.84 23.70 2.54
CA VAL A 154 -11.65 24.85 2.96
C VAL A 154 -12.60 24.43 4.08
N GLY A 155 -12.55 25.14 5.21
CA GLY A 155 -13.41 24.86 6.37
C GLY A 155 -12.93 23.70 7.26
N SER A 156 -11.79 23.09 6.97
CA SER A 156 -11.17 22.08 7.84
C SER A 156 -10.03 22.68 8.67
N SER A 157 -9.88 22.19 9.90
CA SER A 157 -8.72 22.47 10.75
C SER A 157 -7.53 21.53 10.50
N SER A 158 -7.70 20.54 9.63
CA SER A 158 -6.71 19.51 9.33
C SER A 158 -6.71 19.12 7.85
N GLY A 159 -5.53 18.94 7.28
CA GLY A 159 -5.34 18.42 5.92
C GLY A 159 -5.19 16.90 5.87
N CYS A 160 -5.24 16.25 7.03
CA CYS A 160 -5.19 14.81 7.18
C CYS A 160 -6.59 14.18 7.14
N VAL A 161 -6.64 12.87 6.94
CA VAL A 161 -7.88 12.08 6.89
C VAL A 161 -8.44 11.92 8.30
N LEU A 162 -9.74 12.24 8.49
CA LEU A 162 -10.45 11.94 9.72
C LEU A 162 -10.83 10.46 9.73
N SER A 163 -10.42 9.72 10.75
CA SER A 163 -10.70 8.29 10.89
C SER A 163 -11.11 7.94 12.32
N THR A 164 -11.63 6.73 12.50
CA THR A 164 -11.89 6.16 13.83
C THR A 164 -10.57 5.82 14.54
N ILE A 165 -10.54 6.08 15.84
CA ILE A 165 -9.48 5.67 16.77
C ILE A 165 -10.15 5.04 18.00
N PRO A 166 -9.41 4.35 18.89
CA PRO A 166 -9.96 3.98 20.19
C PRO A 166 -10.62 5.20 20.85
N ASP A 167 -11.86 5.03 21.28
CA ASP A 167 -12.67 6.05 21.97
C ASP A 167 -13.05 7.31 21.17
N GLY A 168 -12.98 7.31 19.83
CA GLY A 168 -13.54 8.40 19.03
C GLY A 168 -13.01 8.54 17.60
N TYR A 169 -12.72 9.78 17.22
CA TYR A 169 -12.21 10.15 15.91
C TYR A 169 -10.92 10.97 16.02
N GLY A 170 -10.00 10.75 15.10
CA GLY A 170 -8.71 11.45 15.02
C GLY A 170 -8.27 11.66 13.59
N TYR A 171 -7.40 12.65 13.39
CA TYR A 171 -6.82 12.95 12.08
C TYR A 171 -5.48 12.25 11.90
N ALA A 172 -5.30 11.54 10.79
CA ALA A 172 -4.04 10.89 10.42
C ALA A 172 -3.72 11.12 8.94
N CYS A 173 -2.43 11.29 8.63
CA CYS A 173 -1.92 11.39 7.27
C CYS A 173 -1.04 10.18 7.00
N GLY A 174 -1.20 9.53 5.85
CA GLY A 174 -0.32 8.46 5.41
C GLY A 174 -0.83 7.76 4.14
N THR A 175 0.06 7.08 3.43
CA THR A 175 -0.32 6.06 2.44
C THR A 175 -1.13 4.93 3.08
N SER A 176 -0.91 4.68 4.37
CA SER A 176 -1.75 3.83 5.23
C SER A 176 -3.23 4.25 5.28
N MET A 177 -3.57 5.52 4.97
CA MET A 177 -4.93 6.03 4.85
C MET A 177 -5.42 5.99 3.39
N ALA A 178 -4.54 6.13 2.41
CA ALA A 178 -4.86 6.02 0.99
C ALA A 178 -5.19 4.57 0.58
N ALA A 179 -4.39 3.59 1.00
CA ALA A 179 -4.60 2.17 0.70
C ALA A 179 -6.00 1.65 1.09
N PRO A 180 -6.56 1.95 2.28
CA PRO A 180 -7.91 1.50 2.62
C PRO A 180 -9.01 2.24 1.85
N HIS A 181 -8.77 3.46 1.34
CA HIS A 181 -9.70 4.11 0.40
C HIS A 181 -9.74 3.32 -0.93
N ALA A 182 -8.58 3.01 -1.51
CA ALA A 182 -8.49 2.20 -2.72
C ALA A 182 -9.07 0.78 -2.52
N THR A 183 -8.80 0.16 -1.38
CA THR A 183 -9.40 -1.13 -0.98
C THR A 183 -10.92 -1.05 -0.91
N GLY A 184 -11.48 0.06 -0.43
CA GLY A 184 -12.93 0.29 -0.43
C GLY A 184 -13.52 0.30 -1.83
N VAL A 185 -12.88 0.99 -2.78
CA VAL A 185 -13.28 1.00 -4.19
C VAL A 185 -13.15 -0.39 -4.81
N ALA A 186 -12.04 -1.09 -4.55
CA ALA A 186 -11.84 -2.47 -4.98
C ALA A 186 -12.93 -3.42 -4.44
N ALA A 187 -13.40 -3.22 -3.21
CA ALA A 187 -14.48 -4.00 -2.62
C ALA A 187 -15.85 -3.71 -3.28
N LEU A 188 -16.09 -2.46 -3.69
CA LEU A 188 -17.27 -2.12 -4.50
C LEU A 188 -17.23 -2.83 -5.85
N LEU A 189 -16.08 -2.79 -6.55
CA LEU A 189 -15.87 -3.53 -7.80
C LEU A 189 -16.09 -5.03 -7.61
N ALA A 190 -15.53 -5.62 -6.56
CA ALA A 190 -15.72 -7.05 -6.26
C ALA A 190 -17.18 -7.42 -5.95
N SER A 191 -18.00 -6.46 -5.50
CA SER A 191 -19.44 -6.63 -5.30
C SER A 191 -20.24 -6.46 -6.61
N THR A 192 -19.84 -5.53 -7.47
CA THR A 192 -20.47 -5.30 -8.78
C THR A 192 -20.15 -6.42 -9.77
N TYR A 193 -18.92 -6.93 -9.72
CA TYR A 193 -18.37 -7.97 -10.59
C TYR A 193 -17.98 -9.20 -9.74
N PRO A 194 -18.94 -10.01 -9.27
CA PRO A 194 -18.66 -11.11 -8.34
C PRO A 194 -17.79 -12.23 -8.94
N GLU A 195 -17.80 -12.39 -10.26
CA GLU A 195 -16.97 -13.37 -10.99
C GLU A 195 -15.56 -12.86 -11.29
N ALA A 196 -15.29 -11.55 -11.10
CA ALA A 196 -14.00 -10.98 -11.42
C ALA A 196 -12.89 -11.56 -10.51
N GLY A 197 -11.80 -12.01 -11.14
CA GLY A 197 -10.59 -12.43 -10.45
C GLY A 197 -9.74 -11.25 -9.98
N PRO A 198 -8.67 -11.48 -9.19
CA PRO A 198 -7.79 -10.41 -8.71
C PRO A 198 -7.18 -9.54 -9.82
N GLU A 199 -6.76 -10.14 -10.93
CA GLU A 199 -6.19 -9.41 -12.08
C GLU A 199 -7.23 -8.51 -12.74
N GLU A 200 -8.45 -9.03 -12.95
CA GLU A 200 -9.56 -8.26 -13.51
C GLU A 200 -9.99 -7.13 -12.57
N LEU A 201 -10.00 -7.37 -11.25
CA LEU A 201 -10.27 -6.32 -10.26
C LEU A 201 -9.19 -5.23 -10.25
N ALA A 202 -7.92 -5.59 -10.44
CA ALA A 202 -6.84 -4.62 -10.58
C ALA A 202 -7.02 -3.76 -11.84
N THR A 203 -7.36 -4.38 -12.98
CA THR A 203 -7.67 -3.67 -14.22
C THR A 203 -8.88 -2.76 -14.07
N LEU A 204 -9.98 -3.24 -13.50
CA LEU A 204 -11.18 -2.44 -13.27
C LEU A 204 -10.90 -1.24 -12.37
N LEU A 205 -10.12 -1.43 -11.30
CA LEU A 205 -9.73 -0.33 -10.39
C LEU A 205 -8.86 0.71 -11.08
N ALA A 206 -7.94 0.27 -11.93
CA ALA A 206 -7.09 1.15 -12.72
C ALA A 206 -7.89 1.92 -13.79
N ASP A 207 -8.77 1.24 -14.51
CA ASP A 207 -9.55 1.81 -15.62
C ASP A 207 -10.62 2.79 -15.11
N SER A 208 -11.15 2.57 -13.91
CA SER A 208 -12.12 3.47 -13.27
C SER A 208 -11.47 4.59 -12.44
N ALA A 209 -10.13 4.73 -12.47
CA ALA A 209 -9.46 5.80 -11.73
C ALA A 209 -9.56 7.14 -12.48
N ASP A 210 -9.79 8.23 -11.76
CA ASP A 210 -9.81 9.59 -12.31
C ASP A 210 -8.40 10.00 -12.75
N PRO A 211 -8.14 10.16 -14.07
CA PRO A 211 -6.81 10.43 -14.58
C PRO A 211 -6.23 11.72 -14.00
N GLN A 212 -4.97 11.66 -13.58
CA GLN A 212 -4.25 12.83 -13.09
C GLN A 212 -3.19 13.27 -14.10
N PRO A 213 -2.77 14.56 -14.10
CA PRO A 213 -1.66 15.00 -14.92
C PRO A 213 -0.42 14.18 -14.64
N ASP A 214 0.23 13.67 -15.69
CA ASP A 214 1.50 12.97 -15.58
C ASP A 214 2.53 13.89 -14.89
N ASP A 215 3.11 13.40 -13.80
CA ASP A 215 4.13 14.10 -13.04
C ASP A 215 5.56 13.74 -13.48
N GLY A 216 5.70 12.82 -14.44
CA GLY A 216 6.98 12.32 -14.94
C GLY A 216 7.72 11.40 -13.96
N HIS A 217 7.09 11.05 -12.83
CA HIS A 217 7.68 10.24 -11.77
C HIS A 217 6.82 9.03 -11.40
N GLY A 218 5.67 8.84 -12.06
CA GLY A 218 4.77 7.71 -11.84
C GLY A 218 3.97 7.79 -10.56
N PHE A 219 3.92 8.95 -9.87
CA PHE A 219 3.26 9.07 -8.56
C PHE A 219 1.76 8.74 -8.59
N TYR A 220 1.06 9.16 -9.64
CA TYR A 220 -0.38 8.98 -9.75
C TYR A 220 -0.78 7.57 -10.22
N GLY A 221 0.18 6.77 -10.71
CA GLY A 221 -0.12 5.54 -11.42
C GLY A 221 -1.14 5.78 -12.53
N ARG A 222 -2.27 5.08 -12.46
CA ARG A 222 -3.41 5.21 -13.38
C ARG A 222 -4.37 6.35 -13.04
N GLY A 223 -4.29 6.90 -11.83
CA GLY A 223 -5.12 8.01 -11.40
C GLY A 223 -5.57 7.91 -9.95
N LEU A 224 -6.44 8.84 -9.56
CA LEU A 224 -7.08 8.86 -8.25
C LEU A 224 -8.28 7.90 -8.25
N VAL A 225 -8.33 6.96 -7.30
CA VAL A 225 -9.45 6.01 -7.20
C VAL A 225 -10.81 6.73 -7.15
N ASP A 226 -11.76 6.30 -8.00
CA ASP A 226 -13.11 6.86 -8.09
C ASP A 226 -14.16 5.78 -7.75
N ALA A 227 -14.86 5.98 -6.62
CA ALA A 227 -15.88 5.04 -6.16
C ALA A 227 -17.17 5.09 -6.97
N LEU A 228 -17.50 6.23 -7.58
CA LEU A 228 -18.71 6.38 -8.37
C LEU A 228 -18.53 5.68 -9.71
N ASP A 229 -17.43 5.96 -10.40
CA ASP A 229 -17.15 5.37 -11.71
C ASP A 229 -17.05 3.85 -11.61
N ALA A 230 -16.40 3.34 -10.56
CA ALA A 230 -16.29 1.92 -10.23
C ALA A 230 -17.63 1.16 -10.16
N VAL A 231 -18.76 1.83 -9.89
CA VAL A 231 -20.08 1.19 -9.77
C VAL A 231 -21.10 1.63 -10.83
N THR A 232 -20.71 2.55 -11.73
CA THR A 232 -21.60 3.07 -12.78
C THR A 232 -21.13 2.80 -14.21
N GLY A 233 -19.89 2.29 -14.38
CA GLY A 233 -19.32 1.90 -15.67
C GLY A 233 -20.13 0.86 -16.45
#